data_AF-A0A7S2Z038-F1
#
_entry.id   AF-A0A7S2Z038-F1
#
_cell.length_a   1.000
_cell.length_b   1.000
_cell.length_c   1.000
_cell.angle_alpha   90.00
_cell.angle_beta   90.00
_cell.angle_gamma   90.00
#
_symmetry.space_group_name_H-M   'P 1'
#
loop_
_entity.id
_entity.type
_entity.pdbx_description
1 polymer ?
#
loop_
_entity_poly.entity_id
_entity_poly.type
_entity_poly.pdbx_seq_one_letter_code
_entity_poly.pdbx_strand_id
1 'polypeptide(L)'
;SLSGDRLGCFNLSIKGHALCLKHMLKYNVPLLVLGGGGYTIRNVARCWAYETACCLGQELDDNLPDNDYIEYFGPDYRLFYNASNMENQNSNDYLNKIRVKILENLNRVQPAPVSGNPLASQDATDGHANALDGVVKTEDGG
;
A
#
# COMPACT_ATOMS: atom_id res chain seq x y z
N SER A 1 3.39 -10.59 5.22
CA SER A 1 3.68 -9.18 5.60
C SER A 1 2.73 -8.68 6.68
N LEU A 2 1.52 -9.23 6.81
CA LEU A 2 0.57 -8.88 7.86
C LEU A 2 1.02 -9.33 9.26
N SER A 3 0.54 -8.61 10.28
CA SER A 3 0.69 -8.98 11.70
C SER A 3 0.00 -10.32 12.00
N GLY A 4 0.65 -11.13 12.83
CA GLY A 4 0.13 -12.43 13.26
C GLY A 4 0.16 -13.51 12.18
N ASP A 5 0.97 -13.33 11.12
CA ASP A 5 1.22 -14.38 10.13
C ASP A 5 2.02 -15.56 10.74
N ARG A 6 1.77 -16.79 10.29
CA ARG A 6 2.45 -17.98 10.83
C ARG A 6 3.93 -18.07 10.47
N LEU A 7 4.34 -17.52 9.32
CA LEU A 7 5.73 -17.58 8.86
C LEU A 7 6.40 -16.19 8.84
N GLY A 8 5.63 -15.13 8.55
CA GLY A 8 6.12 -13.76 8.52
C GLY A 8 6.28 -13.14 9.91
N CYS A 9 7.29 -12.28 10.06
CA CYS A 9 7.60 -11.56 11.30
C CYS A 9 7.34 -10.04 11.22
N PHE A 10 6.48 -9.62 10.29
CA PHE A 10 6.10 -8.20 10.17
C PHE A 10 4.86 -7.91 11.01
N ASN A 11 4.60 -6.62 11.23
CA ASN A 11 3.51 -6.14 12.09
C ASN A 11 2.52 -5.20 11.38
N LEU A 12 2.25 -5.42 10.08
CA LEU A 12 1.31 -4.58 9.32
C LEU A 12 -0.16 -4.93 9.62
N SER A 13 -1.01 -3.92 9.78
CA SER A 13 -2.46 -4.10 9.75
C SER A 13 -2.97 -4.25 8.31
N ILE A 14 -4.20 -4.75 8.13
CA ILE A 14 -4.86 -4.82 6.82
C ILE A 14 -4.93 -3.42 6.17
N LYS A 15 -5.30 -2.40 6.94
CA LYS A 15 -5.35 -1.01 6.45
C LYS A 15 -3.96 -0.53 6.02
N GLY A 16 -2.93 -0.81 6.81
CA GLY A 16 -1.55 -0.47 6.49
C GLY A 16 -1.05 -1.16 5.21
N HIS A 17 -1.41 -2.43 5.00
CA HIS A 17 -1.09 -3.16 3.79
C HIS A 17 -1.75 -2.55 2.54
N ALA A 18 -3.05 -2.24 2.64
CA ALA A 18 -3.82 -1.64 1.55
C ALA A 18 -3.36 -0.22 1.17
N LEU A 19 -2.59 0.48 2.02
CA LEU A 19 -2.00 1.78 1.65
C LEU A 19 -1.03 1.66 0.48
N CYS A 20 -0.31 0.54 0.35
CA CYS A 20 0.54 0.28 -0.82
C CYS A 20 -0.31 0.22 -2.09
N LEU A 21 -1.43 -0.50 -2.06
CA LEU A 21 -2.36 -0.60 -3.19
C LEU A 21 -3.02 0.75 -3.51
N LYS A 22 -3.55 1.45 -2.50
CA LYS A 22 -4.13 2.79 -2.66
C LYS A 22 -3.12 3.81 -3.22
N HIS A 23 -1.82 3.65 -2.93
CA HIS A 23 -0.78 4.47 -3.54
C HIS A 23 -0.60 4.15 -5.04
N MET A 24 -0.54 2.87 -5.41
CA MET A 24 -0.40 2.45 -6.81
C MET A 24 -1.60 2.83 -7.68
N LEU A 25 -2.83 2.77 -7.14
CA LEU A 25 -4.05 3.16 -7.86
C LEU A 25 -4.04 4.63 -8.31
N LYS A 26 -3.32 5.52 -7.61
CA LYS A 26 -3.24 6.95 -7.95
C LYS A 26 -2.48 7.23 -9.26
N TYR A 27 -1.65 6.29 -9.72
CA TYR A 27 -0.89 6.46 -10.96
C TYR A 27 -1.76 6.31 -12.22
N ASN A 28 -2.99 5.81 -12.09
CA ASN A 28 -3.96 5.69 -13.17
C ASN A 28 -3.42 4.99 -14.44
N VAL A 29 -2.63 3.92 -14.22
CA VAL A 29 -2.13 3.03 -15.27
C VAL A 29 -2.85 1.68 -15.19
N PRO A 30 -2.92 0.90 -16.28
CA PRO A 30 -3.42 -0.48 -16.21
C PRO A 30 -2.66 -1.27 -15.12
N LEU A 31 -3.39 -1.71 -14.09
CA LEU A 31 -2.83 -2.35 -12.90
C LEU A 31 -3.33 -3.79 -12.79
N LEU A 32 -2.40 -4.75 -12.77
CA LEU A 32 -2.68 -6.14 -12.43
C LEU A 32 -2.36 -6.37 -10.96
N VAL A 33 -3.37 -6.68 -10.15
CA VAL A 33 -3.21 -6.98 -8.72
C VAL A 33 -3.21 -8.50 -8.54
N LEU A 34 -2.15 -9.02 -7.94
CA LEU A 34 -1.96 -10.45 -7.71
C LEU A 34 -1.84 -10.72 -6.20
N GLY A 35 -2.21 -11.94 -5.81
CA GLY A 35 -1.96 -12.46 -4.48
C GLY A 35 -0.50 -12.86 -4.26
N GLY A 36 -0.28 -13.75 -3.29
CA GLY A 36 1.03 -14.25 -2.93
C GLY A 36 0.96 -15.09 -1.66
N GLY A 37 2.06 -15.11 -0.89
CA GLY A 37 2.10 -15.83 0.39
C GLY A 37 1.20 -15.19 1.47
N GLY A 38 0.74 -16.03 2.38
CA GLY A 38 -0.07 -15.65 3.54
C GLY A 38 -0.52 -16.90 4.28
N TYR A 39 -0.07 -17.07 5.51
CA TYR A 39 -0.07 -18.36 6.20
C TYR A 39 -0.98 -18.38 7.44
N THR A 40 -1.52 -17.23 7.81
CA THR A 40 -2.73 -17.13 8.66
C THR A 40 -3.95 -16.90 7.77
N ILE A 41 -4.56 -17.97 7.27
CA ILE A 41 -5.57 -17.95 6.19
C ILE A 41 -6.75 -16.98 6.42
N ARG A 42 -7.24 -16.86 7.66
CA ARG A 42 -8.33 -15.93 8.01
C ARG A 42 -7.94 -14.46 7.79
N ASN A 43 -6.66 -14.12 7.99
CA ASN A 43 -6.15 -12.77 7.77
C ASN A 43 -5.88 -12.51 6.29
N VAL A 44 -5.51 -13.55 5.53
CA VAL A 44 -5.41 -13.48 4.06
C VAL A 44 -6.77 -13.14 3.44
N ALA A 45 -7.83 -13.84 3.85
CA ALA A 45 -9.19 -13.59 3.38
C ALA A 45 -9.62 -12.14 3.66
N ARG A 46 -9.43 -11.66 4.90
CA ARG A 46 -9.73 -10.27 5.27
C ARG A 46 -8.95 -9.25 4.43
N CYS A 47 -7.66 -9.47 4.25
CA CYS A 47 -6.79 -8.56 3.52
C CYS A 47 -7.21 -8.43 2.06
N TRP A 48 -7.35 -9.55 1.36
CA TRP A 48 -7.69 -9.54 -0.07
C TRP A 48 -9.12 -9.05 -0.33
N ALA A 49 -10.08 -9.34 0.57
CA ALA A 49 -11.42 -8.78 0.49
C ALA A 49 -11.39 -7.24 0.60
N TYR A 50 -10.66 -6.70 1.59
CA TYR A 50 -10.53 -5.25 1.76
C TYR A 50 -9.75 -4.58 0.62
N GLU A 51 -8.68 -5.20 0.12
CA GLU A 51 -7.91 -4.70 -1.02
C GLU A 51 -8.74 -4.70 -2.32
N THR A 52 -9.60 -5.70 -2.51
CA THR A 52 -10.56 -5.71 -3.62
C THR A 52 -11.53 -4.55 -3.53
N ALA A 53 -12.08 -4.26 -2.34
CA ALA A 53 -12.92 -3.08 -2.14
C ALA A 53 -12.18 -1.77 -2.43
N CYS A 54 -10.90 -1.68 -2.04
CA CYS A 54 -10.05 -0.53 -2.38
C CYS A 54 -9.91 -0.33 -3.90
N CYS A 55 -9.71 -1.42 -4.67
CA CYS A 55 -9.68 -1.35 -6.14
C CYS A 55 -11.00 -0.83 -6.73
N LEU A 56 -12.13 -1.14 -6.09
CA LEU A 56 -13.47 -0.70 -6.50
C LEU A 56 -13.86 0.68 -5.96
N GLY A 57 -12.98 1.34 -5.19
CA GLY A 57 -13.30 2.60 -4.52
C GLY A 57 -14.41 2.48 -3.47
N GLN A 58 -14.60 1.29 -2.91
CA GLN A 58 -15.62 0.99 -1.90
C GLN A 58 -14.99 0.88 -0.52
N GLU A 59 -15.70 1.37 0.49
CA GLU A 59 -15.37 1.14 1.90
C GLU A 59 -16.26 0.01 2.44
N LEU A 60 -15.66 -0.92 3.19
CA LEU A 60 -16.38 -2.05 3.78
C LEU A 60 -16.73 -1.80 5.24
N ASP A 61 -17.85 -2.35 5.69
CA ASP A 61 -18.15 -2.46 7.12
C ASP A 61 -17.11 -3.36 7.80
N ASP A 62 -16.86 -3.09 9.08
CA ASP A 62 -15.94 -3.91 9.87
C ASP A 62 -16.62 -5.17 10.43
N ASN A 63 -17.96 -5.22 10.51
CA ASN A 63 -18.68 -6.46 10.76
C ASN A 63 -18.61 -7.35 9.52
N LEU A 64 -18.19 -8.60 9.71
CA LEU A 64 -18.22 -9.56 8.62
C LEU A 64 -19.66 -9.96 8.30
N PRO A 65 -20.05 -10.01 7.02
CA PRO A 65 -21.33 -10.58 6.63
C PRO A 65 -21.33 -12.10 6.86
N ASP A 66 -22.53 -12.68 7.01
CA ASP A 66 -22.71 -14.12 7.02
C ASP A 66 -22.11 -14.75 5.75
N ASN A 67 -21.37 -15.84 5.95
CA ASN A 67 -20.74 -16.59 4.88
C ASN A 67 -20.44 -18.02 5.35
N ASP A 68 -20.20 -18.93 4.41
CA ASP A 68 -19.96 -20.35 4.66
C ASP A 68 -18.77 -20.64 5.60
N TYR A 69 -17.88 -19.66 5.79
CA TYR A 69 -16.66 -19.77 6.59
C TYR A 69 -16.66 -18.85 7.82
N ILE A 70 -17.80 -18.30 8.23
CA ILE A 70 -17.88 -17.27 9.28
C ILE A 70 -17.22 -17.70 10.61
N GLU A 71 -17.31 -19.00 10.95
CA GLU A 71 -16.72 -19.57 12.17
C GLU A 71 -15.19 -19.42 12.25
N TYR A 72 -14.49 -19.32 11.11
CA TYR A 72 -13.03 -19.12 11.06
C TYR A 72 -12.59 -17.74 11.55
N PHE A 73 -13.53 -16.80 11.65
CA PHE A 73 -13.26 -15.40 11.99
C PHE A 73 -13.62 -15.04 13.43
N GLY A 74 -14.10 -16.02 14.22
CA GLY A 74 -14.36 -15.86 15.65
C GLY A 74 -13.09 -15.58 16.47
N PRO A 75 -13.24 -15.06 17.70
CA PRO A 75 -14.51 -14.74 18.35
C PRO A 75 -15.10 -13.38 17.95
N ASP A 76 -14.34 -12.54 17.25
CA ASP A 76 -14.71 -11.15 17.03
C ASP A 76 -15.62 -10.95 15.81
N TYR A 77 -15.50 -11.82 14.80
CA TYR A 77 -16.25 -11.72 13.53
C TYR A 77 -16.10 -10.35 12.83
N ARG A 78 -14.91 -9.75 12.97
CA ARG A 78 -14.54 -8.46 12.37
C ARG A 78 -13.61 -8.61 11.17
N LEU A 79 -13.67 -7.65 10.25
CA LEU A 79 -12.78 -7.52 9.11
C LEU A 79 -11.39 -7.08 9.55
N PHE A 80 -11.31 -6.05 10.39
CA PHE A 80 -10.06 -5.51 10.90
C PHE A 80 -9.68 -6.15 12.24
N TYR A 81 -8.38 -6.27 12.46
CA TYR A 81 -7.80 -6.72 13.71
C TYR A 81 -6.58 -5.86 14.06
N ASN A 82 -6.25 -5.80 15.35
CA ASN A 82 -5.14 -5.00 15.82
C ASN A 82 -3.80 -5.67 15.51
N ALA A 83 -2.80 -4.84 15.16
CA ALA A 83 -1.42 -5.27 15.13
C ALA A 83 -0.97 -5.70 16.54
N SER A 84 0.00 -6.60 16.64
CA SER A 84 0.55 -7.04 17.92
C SER A 84 1.44 -5.97 18.55
N ASN A 85 1.85 -6.19 19.79
CA ASN A 85 2.84 -5.38 20.51
C ASN A 85 4.30 -5.74 20.14
N MET A 86 4.52 -6.40 18.99
CA MET A 86 5.86 -6.74 18.51
C MET A 86 6.70 -5.47 18.32
N GLU A 87 7.91 -5.48 18.88
CA GLU A 87 8.85 -4.37 18.76
C GLU A 87 9.29 -4.16 17.30
N ASN A 88 9.28 -2.90 16.86
CA ASN A 88 9.80 -2.54 15.55
C ASN A 88 11.32 -2.34 15.61
N GLN A 89 12.08 -3.29 15.07
CA GLN A 89 13.55 -3.21 15.00
C GLN A 89 14.06 -2.34 13.85
N ASN A 90 13.17 -1.78 13.02
CA ASN A 90 13.53 -0.90 11.91
C ASN A 90 13.61 0.55 12.39
N SER A 91 14.80 0.96 12.85
CA SER A 91 15.04 2.35 13.26
C SER A 91 14.95 3.32 12.09
N ASN A 92 14.65 4.59 12.36
CA ASN A 92 14.59 5.62 11.32
C ASN A 92 15.92 5.79 10.57
N ASP A 93 17.05 5.71 11.29
CA ASP A 93 18.38 5.78 10.69
C ASP A 93 18.64 4.61 9.72
N TYR A 94 18.28 3.38 10.13
CA TYR A 94 18.39 2.20 9.27
C TYR A 94 17.55 2.34 7.99
N LEU A 95 16.29 2.76 8.13
CA LEU A 95 15.38 2.96 7.00
C LEU A 95 15.87 4.06 6.05
N ASN A 96 16.35 5.18 6.59
CA ASN A 96 16.86 6.29 5.78
C ASN A 96 18.12 5.90 5.00
N LYS A 97 19.05 5.16 5.63
CA LYS A 97 20.27 4.66 4.96
C LYS A 97 19.92 3.77 3.76
N ILE A 98 18.96 2.86 3.91
CA ILE A 98 18.51 2.00 2.80
C ILE A 98 17.80 2.83 1.73
N ARG A 99 16.93 3.76 2.11
CA ARG A 99 16.20 4.64 1.18
C ARG A 99 17.16 5.43 0.29
N VAL A 100 18.16 6.08 0.87
CA VAL A 100 19.16 6.86 0.12
C VAL A 100 19.85 5.98 -0.92
N LYS A 101 20.31 4.78 -0.51
CA LYS A 101 20.98 3.83 -1.41
C LYS A 101 20.07 3.37 -2.57
N ILE A 102 18.78 3.15 -2.30
CA ILE A 102 17.81 2.80 -3.36
C ILE A 102 17.67 3.96 -4.34
N LEU A 103 17.51 5.20 -3.86
CA LEU A 103 17.37 6.39 -4.71
C LEU A 103 18.63 6.65 -5.56
N GLU A 104 19.82 6.47 -5.00
CA GLU A 104 21.09 6.56 -5.75
C GLU A 104 21.15 5.54 -6.89
N ASN A 105 20.68 4.32 -6.66
CA ASN A 105 20.62 3.30 -7.71
C ASN A 105 19.59 3.65 -8.78
N LEU A 106 18.40 4.13 -8.38
CA LEU A 106 17.35 4.55 -9.32
C LEU A 106 17.80 5.72 -10.20
N ASN A 107 18.58 6.66 -9.67
CA ASN A 107 19.15 7.77 -10.43
C ASN A 107 20.10 7.34 -11.57
N ARG A 108 20.59 6.09 -11.55
CA ARG A 108 21.45 5.53 -12.60
C ARG A 108 20.66 4.85 -13.72
N VAL A 109 19.36 4.63 -13.54
CA VAL A 109 18.50 4.00 -14.54
C VAL A 109 18.15 5.05 -15.59
N GLN A 110 18.46 4.78 -16.86
CA GLN A 110 18.03 5.65 -17.94
C GLN A 110 16.50 5.53 -18.13
N PRO A 111 15.77 6.65 -18.32
CA PRO A 111 14.37 6.59 -18.69
C PRO A 111 14.18 5.75 -19.96
N ALA A 112 13.18 4.88 -19.98
CA ALA A 112 12.88 4.10 -21.17
C ALA A 112 12.47 5.04 -22.33
N PRO A 113 12.97 4.83 -23.56
CA PRO A 113 12.46 5.56 -24.71
C PRO A 113 10.99 5.19 -24.91
N VAL A 114 10.11 6.20 -24.92
CA VAL A 114 8.67 5.99 -25.12
C VAL A 114 8.42 5.67 -26.60
N SER A 115 8.48 4.40 -26.98
CA SER A 115 8.17 3.93 -28.34
C SER A 115 6.69 3.54 -28.45
N GLY A 116 5.81 4.51 -28.72
CA GLY A 116 4.40 4.25 -28.99
C GLY A 116 3.56 5.52 -29.05
N ASN A 117 3.03 5.80 -30.23
CA ASN A 117 2.22 6.96 -30.63
C ASN A 117 1.19 7.44 -29.57
N PRO A 118 1.10 8.75 -29.25
CA PRO A 118 -0.01 9.28 -28.47
C PRO A 118 -1.29 9.14 -29.32
N LEU A 119 -2.15 8.20 -28.98
CA LEU A 119 -3.53 8.25 -29.44
C LEU A 119 -4.16 9.50 -28.82
N ALA A 120 -4.43 10.45 -29.70
CA ALA A 120 -5.09 11.72 -29.51
C ALA A 120 -6.04 11.79 -28.30
N SER A 121 -5.73 12.69 -27.36
CA SER A 121 -6.72 13.56 -26.74
C SER A 121 -6.22 14.99 -26.87
N GLN A 122 -6.45 15.58 -28.05
CA GLN A 122 -6.71 17.02 -28.10
C GLN A 122 -8.01 17.21 -27.31
N ASP A 123 -7.89 17.54 -26.03
CA ASP A 123 -8.85 18.29 -25.21
C ASP A 123 -8.46 18.15 -23.73
N ALA A 124 -7.46 18.95 -23.32
CA ALA A 124 -7.28 19.43 -21.95
C ALA A 124 -6.12 20.45 -21.96
N THR A 125 -6.38 21.63 -22.53
CA THR A 125 -5.67 22.82 -22.05
C THR A 125 -6.35 23.22 -20.75
N ASP A 126 -5.59 23.15 -19.65
CA ASP A 126 -5.60 24.07 -18.51
C ASP A 126 -5.37 23.38 -17.16
N GLY A 127 -4.35 23.88 -16.46
CA GLY A 127 -4.31 23.89 -15.00
C GLY A 127 -3.81 22.63 -14.31
N HIS A 128 -2.49 22.51 -14.12
CA HIS A 128 -1.89 22.38 -12.78
C HIS A 128 -0.37 22.22 -12.88
N ALA A 129 0.32 23.35 -13.00
CA ALA A 129 1.68 23.45 -12.52
C ALA A 129 1.66 23.53 -10.98
N ASN A 130 2.72 22.99 -10.35
CA ASN A 130 3.11 23.11 -8.95
C ASN A 130 2.38 22.24 -7.90
N ALA A 131 2.98 21.09 -7.56
CA ALA A 131 2.78 20.43 -6.27
C ALA A 131 4.03 19.68 -5.75
N LEU A 132 5.25 20.11 -6.11
CA LEU A 132 6.48 19.47 -5.60
C LEU A 132 7.51 20.42 -4.98
N ASP A 133 7.20 21.71 -4.82
CA ASP A 133 8.16 22.70 -4.26
C ASP A 133 7.91 23.06 -2.78
N GLY A 134 7.23 22.19 -2.03
CA GLY A 134 6.69 22.52 -0.70
C GLY A 134 7.35 21.87 0.52
N VAL A 135 8.40 21.04 0.37
CA VAL A 135 8.91 20.23 1.51
C VAL A 135 10.43 20.28 1.62
N VAL A 136 11.04 21.47 1.62
CA VAL A 136 12.36 21.70 2.23
C VAL A 136 12.47 23.15 2.71
N LYS A 137 11.83 23.50 3.84
CA LYS A 137 12.32 24.54 4.79
C LYS A 137 11.77 24.23 6.19
N THR A 138 12.60 23.64 7.03
CA THR A 138 12.50 23.83 8.48
C THR A 138 13.76 24.55 8.91
N GLU A 139 13.53 25.58 9.71
CA GLU A 139 14.39 26.70 10.05
C GLU A 139 15.56 26.29 10.95
N ASP A 140 16.74 26.83 10.65
CA ASP A 140 17.84 27.02 11.59
C ASP A 140 17.74 28.45 12.15
N GLY A 141 17.76 28.57 13.48
CA GLY A 141 18.44 29.69 14.17
C GLY A 141 17.59 30.88 14.63
N GLY A 142 17.32 30.91 15.94
CA GLY A 142 16.87 32.05 16.74
C GLY A 142 16.79 31.69 18.21
#